data_AF-A0A8S3QZ62-F1
#
_entry.id   AF-A0A8S3QZ62-F1
#
_cell.length_a   1.000
_cell.length_b   1.000
_cell.length_c   1.000
_cell.angle_alpha   90.00
_cell.angle_beta   90.00
_cell.angle_gamma   90.00
#
_symmetry.space_group_name_H-M   'P 1'
#
loop_
_entity.id
_entity.type
_entity.pdbx_description
1 polymer ?
#
loop_
_entity_poly.entity_id
_entity_poly.type
_entity_poly.pdbx_seq_one_letter_code
_entity_poly.pdbx_strand_id
1 'polypeptide(L)'
;MIIYGGKEISRLEKSTPDPVDRRMDVYEKLKKKLNDYFAPKKNKHYARYVFLKMRPINGESTVAYATRLRERAADCEFENQDDRILEHIIQTTDNESLIKKTINRKWTLDQMLQEVHQLEDTTLQIHDMRDIYTASRTGEIAKVTNYGGKQRHYGMQNREETYTMRHERRNNCNFCVKTNSFKTTWNGAYRKTV
;
A
#
# COMPACT_ATOMS: atom_id res chain seq x y z
N MET A 1 -48.73 -20.39 -4.50
CA MET A 1 -48.83 -21.08 -3.19
C MET A 1 -47.78 -20.48 -2.26
N ILE A 2 -48.10 -19.36 -1.60
CA ILE A 2 -47.25 -18.77 -0.54
C ILE A 2 -47.97 -18.99 0.78
N ILE A 3 -47.89 -20.21 1.30
CA ILE A 3 -48.63 -20.58 2.52
C ILE A 3 -47.85 -20.14 3.78
N TYR A 4 -46.53 -19.98 3.67
CA TYR A 4 -45.64 -19.79 4.82
C TYR A 4 -45.12 -18.35 5.02
N GLY A 5 -45.38 -17.42 4.07
CA GLY A 5 -44.88 -16.04 4.15
C GLY A 5 -45.78 -15.05 4.90
N GLY A 6 -46.98 -15.47 5.33
CA GLY A 6 -47.95 -14.60 5.98
C GLY A 6 -48.68 -13.63 5.03
N LYS A 7 -49.62 -12.85 5.59
CA LYS A 7 -50.54 -11.99 4.82
C LYS A 7 -49.83 -10.87 4.04
N GLU A 8 -48.76 -10.32 4.59
CA GLU A 8 -48.03 -9.20 3.97
C GLU A 8 -47.27 -9.63 2.73
N ILE A 9 -46.59 -10.79 2.77
CA ILE A 9 -45.87 -11.34 1.60
C ILE A 9 -46.87 -11.68 0.47
N SER A 10 -48.05 -12.23 0.81
CA SER A 10 -49.08 -12.54 -0.18
C SER A 10 -49.70 -11.29 -0.81
N ARG A 11 -49.87 -10.20 -0.04
CA ARG A 11 -50.32 -8.90 -0.58
C ARG A 11 -49.30 -8.33 -1.56
N LEU A 12 -48.03 -8.37 -1.18
CA LEU A 12 -46.92 -7.85 -1.97
C LEU A 12 -46.72 -8.62 -3.28
N GLU A 13 -46.83 -9.97 -3.26
CA GLU A 13 -46.79 -10.80 -4.48
C GLU A 13 -47.83 -10.35 -5.51
N LYS A 14 -49.05 -10.04 -5.05
CA LYS A 14 -50.19 -9.65 -5.90
C LYS A 14 -50.11 -8.21 -6.38
N SER A 15 -49.56 -7.30 -5.58
CA SER A 15 -49.47 -5.88 -5.92
C SER A 15 -48.26 -5.53 -6.80
N THR A 16 -47.27 -6.43 -6.92
CA THR A 16 -46.06 -6.19 -7.72
C THR A 16 -46.16 -6.85 -9.11
N PRO A 17 -45.69 -6.18 -10.17
CA PRO A 17 -45.71 -6.74 -11.52
C PRO A 17 -44.78 -7.96 -11.61
N ASP A 18 -45.15 -8.93 -12.46
CA ASP A 18 -44.31 -10.09 -12.72
C ASP A 18 -43.05 -9.69 -13.50
N PRO A 19 -41.87 -10.29 -13.19
CA PRO A 19 -40.67 -10.04 -13.97
C PRO A 19 -40.87 -10.53 -15.41
N VAL A 20 -40.28 -9.80 -16.36
CA VAL A 20 -40.49 -9.96 -17.82
C VAL A 20 -40.02 -11.33 -18.34
N ASP A 21 -39.13 -12.00 -17.60
CA ASP A 21 -38.60 -13.30 -18.00
C ASP A 21 -39.61 -14.43 -17.76
N ARG A 22 -40.13 -14.97 -18.86
CA ARG A 22 -41.13 -16.06 -18.86
C ARG A 22 -40.54 -17.42 -18.48
N ARG A 23 -39.20 -17.56 -18.46
CA ARG A 23 -38.52 -18.82 -18.12
C ARG A 23 -38.39 -19.04 -16.61
N MET A 24 -38.56 -17.98 -15.81
CA MET A 24 -38.48 -18.08 -14.35
C MET A 24 -39.64 -18.88 -13.78
N ASP A 25 -39.32 -19.78 -12.85
CA ASP A 25 -40.35 -20.52 -12.11
C ASP A 25 -41.06 -19.63 -11.08
N VAL A 26 -42.12 -20.15 -10.45
CA VAL A 26 -42.94 -19.39 -9.48
C VAL A 26 -42.11 -18.96 -8.25
N TYR A 27 -41.16 -19.77 -7.82
CA TYR A 27 -40.30 -19.48 -6.68
C TYR A 27 -39.29 -18.37 -7.00
N GLU A 28 -38.64 -18.45 -8.16
CA GLU A 28 -37.70 -17.45 -8.65
C GLU A 28 -38.39 -16.09 -8.88
N LYS A 29 -39.59 -16.10 -9.46
CA LYS A 29 -40.40 -14.88 -9.64
C LYS A 29 -40.70 -14.21 -8.30
N LEU A 30 -41.15 -15.00 -7.32
CA LEU A 30 -41.42 -14.49 -5.98
C LEU A 30 -40.16 -13.96 -5.29
N LYS A 31 -39.07 -14.73 -5.32
CA LYS A 31 -37.78 -14.32 -4.74
C LYS A 31 -37.31 -12.99 -5.34
N LYS A 32 -37.43 -12.82 -6.66
CA LYS A 32 -37.10 -11.57 -7.35
C LYS A 32 -38.01 -10.43 -6.93
N LYS A 33 -39.34 -10.61 -6.91
CA LYS A 33 -40.29 -9.60 -6.42
C LYS A 33 -39.98 -9.13 -5.00
N LEU A 34 -39.66 -10.07 -4.12
CA LEU A 34 -39.30 -9.77 -2.73
C LEU A 34 -37.97 -9.03 -2.65
N ASN A 35 -36.96 -9.49 -3.37
CA ASN A 35 -35.67 -8.81 -3.43
C ASN A 35 -35.82 -7.38 -3.97
N ASP A 36 -36.58 -7.17 -5.04
CA ASP A 36 -36.76 -5.83 -5.63
C ASP A 36 -37.55 -4.90 -4.70
N TYR A 37 -38.48 -5.43 -3.92
CA TYR A 37 -39.27 -4.65 -2.97
C TYR A 37 -38.48 -4.28 -1.71
N PHE A 38 -37.73 -5.24 -1.16
CA PHE A 38 -37.03 -5.09 0.12
C PHE A 38 -35.58 -4.64 -0.02
N ALA A 39 -34.96 -4.76 -1.20
CA ALA A 39 -33.66 -4.18 -1.45
C ALA A 39 -33.74 -2.68 -1.20
N PRO A 40 -32.81 -2.10 -0.42
CA PRO A 40 -32.70 -0.67 -0.29
C PRO A 40 -32.61 -0.07 -1.70
N LYS A 41 -33.57 0.79 -2.07
CA LYS A 41 -33.54 1.51 -3.34
C LYS A 41 -32.37 2.47 -3.30
N LYS A 42 -31.18 2.00 -3.69
CA LYS A 42 -29.98 2.82 -3.79
C LYS A 42 -30.29 3.93 -4.78
N ASN A 43 -30.30 5.17 -4.30
CA ASN A 43 -30.48 6.30 -5.17
C ASN A 43 -29.17 6.52 -5.93
N LYS A 44 -29.13 6.07 -7.20
CA LYS A 44 -27.96 6.24 -8.07
C LYS A 44 -27.47 7.68 -8.14
N HIS A 45 -28.35 8.68 -8.06
CA HIS A 45 -27.94 10.09 -8.07
C HIS A 45 -27.19 10.47 -6.80
N TYR A 46 -27.61 9.96 -5.65
CA TYR A 46 -26.90 10.14 -4.39
C TYR A 46 -25.56 9.41 -4.40
N ALA A 47 -25.50 8.16 -4.87
CA ALA A 47 -24.25 7.42 -5.01
C ALA A 47 -23.24 8.15 -5.90
N ARG A 48 -23.70 8.64 -7.07
CA ARG A 48 -22.90 9.47 -7.98
C ARG A 48 -22.44 10.77 -7.32
N TYR A 49 -23.29 11.42 -6.54
CA TYR A 49 -22.90 12.60 -5.78
C TYR A 49 -21.78 12.30 -4.77
N VAL A 50 -21.88 11.19 -4.04
CA VAL A 50 -20.84 10.74 -3.09
C VAL A 50 -19.54 10.44 -3.84
N PHE A 51 -19.61 9.75 -4.99
CA PHE A 51 -18.47 9.48 -5.86
C PHE A 51 -17.78 10.77 -6.31
N LEU A 52 -18.52 11.76 -6.83
CA LEU A 52 -17.97 13.04 -7.28
C LEU A 52 -17.32 13.87 -6.16
N LYS A 53 -17.74 13.64 -4.91
CA LYS A 53 -17.13 14.26 -3.73
C LYS A 53 -15.85 13.59 -3.26
N MET A 54 -15.51 12.41 -3.76
CA MET A 54 -14.27 11.74 -3.35
C MET A 54 -13.03 12.52 -3.80
N ARG A 55 -12.00 12.48 -2.95
CA ARG A 55 -10.67 13.03 -3.21
C ARG A 55 -9.61 12.00 -2.75
N PRO A 56 -8.41 12.02 -3.35
CA PRO A 56 -7.26 11.30 -2.81
C PRO A 56 -6.98 11.72 -1.37
N ILE A 57 -6.53 10.78 -0.54
CA ILE A 57 -6.01 11.08 0.81
C ILE A 57 -4.53 11.45 0.70
N ASN A 58 -4.05 12.33 1.57
CA ASN A 58 -2.63 12.70 1.62
C ASN A 58 -1.74 11.45 1.79
N GLY A 59 -0.80 11.26 0.86
CA GLY A 59 0.10 10.09 0.86
C GLY A 59 -0.51 8.80 0.32
N GLU A 60 -1.73 8.83 -0.19
CA GLU A 60 -2.36 7.68 -0.85
C GLU A 60 -1.78 7.46 -2.26
N SER A 61 -1.40 6.22 -2.60
CA SER A 61 -1.04 5.86 -3.98
C SER A 61 -2.28 5.92 -4.89
N THR A 62 -2.07 6.31 -6.15
CA THR A 62 -3.15 6.36 -7.15
C THR A 62 -3.86 5.02 -7.30
N VAL A 63 -3.17 3.90 -7.10
CA VAL A 63 -3.75 2.55 -7.17
C VAL A 63 -4.76 2.33 -6.03
N ALA A 64 -4.38 2.69 -4.79
CA ALA A 64 -5.27 2.59 -3.63
C ALA A 64 -6.49 3.50 -3.78
N TYR A 65 -6.29 4.71 -4.31
CA TYR A 65 -7.39 5.62 -4.61
C TYR A 65 -8.35 5.06 -5.67
N ALA A 66 -7.83 4.46 -6.74
CA ALA A 66 -8.63 3.79 -7.77
C ALA A 66 -9.44 2.63 -7.19
N THR A 67 -8.88 1.83 -6.26
CA THR A 67 -9.61 0.77 -5.56
C THR A 67 -10.81 1.32 -4.80
N ARG A 68 -10.64 2.38 -4.00
CA ARG A 68 -11.75 3.04 -3.29
C ARG A 68 -12.80 3.61 -4.24
N LEU A 69 -12.39 4.14 -5.38
CA LEU A 69 -13.31 4.62 -6.41
C LEU A 69 -14.12 3.47 -7.02
N ARG A 70 -13.50 2.31 -7.28
CA ARG A 70 -14.20 1.10 -7.75
C ARG A 70 -15.27 0.64 -6.77
N GLU A 71 -14.98 0.64 -5.47
CA GLU A 71 -15.96 0.30 -4.44
C GLU A 71 -17.17 1.23 -4.44
N ARG A 72 -16.96 2.54 -4.58
CA ARG A 72 -18.05 3.52 -4.61
C ARG A 72 -18.81 3.56 -5.94
N ALA A 73 -18.12 3.29 -7.03
CA ALA A 73 -18.72 3.28 -8.35
C ALA A 73 -19.69 2.10 -8.55
N ALA A 74 -19.55 1.01 -7.80
CA ALA A 74 -20.46 -0.14 -7.82
C ALA A 74 -21.92 0.24 -7.53
N ASP A 75 -22.15 1.28 -6.74
CA ASP A 75 -23.49 1.78 -6.40
C ASP A 75 -24.01 2.87 -7.36
N CYS A 76 -23.19 3.30 -8.32
CA CYS A 76 -23.49 4.46 -9.18
C CYS A 76 -24.22 4.11 -10.47
N GLU A 77 -24.32 2.82 -10.82
CA GLU A 77 -24.92 2.34 -12.08
C GLU A 77 -24.31 3.07 -13.30
N PHE A 78 -22.99 3.08 -13.41
CA PHE A 78 -22.31 3.63 -14.60
C PHE A 78 -22.34 2.61 -15.74
N GLU A 79 -22.49 3.08 -16.98
CA GLU A 79 -22.39 2.22 -18.16
C GLU A 79 -20.95 1.73 -18.37
N ASN A 80 -19.98 2.64 -18.29
CA ASN A 80 -18.56 2.32 -18.24
C ASN A 80 -17.97 2.82 -16.93
N GLN A 81 -17.73 1.91 -15.99
CA GLN A 81 -17.22 2.26 -14.67
C GLN A 81 -15.77 2.77 -14.73
N ASP A 82 -14.91 2.14 -15.51
CA ASP A 82 -13.48 2.45 -15.53
C ASP A 82 -13.22 3.82 -16.17
N ASP A 83 -13.97 4.21 -17.20
CA ASP A 83 -13.88 5.54 -17.80
C ASP A 83 -14.26 6.62 -16.78
N ARG A 84 -15.32 6.41 -16.00
CA ARG A 84 -15.76 7.37 -14.96
C ARG A 84 -14.76 7.48 -13.82
N ILE A 85 -14.08 6.39 -13.49
CA ILE A 85 -13.00 6.39 -12.50
C ILE A 85 -11.79 7.15 -13.04
N LEU A 86 -11.39 6.88 -14.28
CA LEU A 86 -10.29 7.58 -14.93
C LEU A 86 -10.52 9.09 -15.00
N GLU A 87 -11.70 9.51 -15.49
CA GLU A 87 -12.11 10.92 -15.52
C GLU A 87 -12.01 11.58 -14.14
N HIS A 88 -12.46 10.87 -13.11
CA HIS A 88 -12.44 11.38 -11.75
C HIS A 88 -11.03 11.47 -11.17
N ILE A 89 -10.15 10.51 -11.47
CA ILE A 89 -8.73 10.55 -11.09
C ILE A 89 -8.04 11.74 -11.76
N ILE A 90 -8.27 11.96 -13.06
CA ILE A 90 -7.73 13.11 -13.81
C ILE A 90 -8.15 14.43 -13.18
N GLN A 91 -9.39 14.54 -12.70
CA GLN A 91 -9.92 15.77 -12.09
C GLN A 91 -9.43 16.04 -10.67
N THR A 92 -9.01 15.00 -9.92
CA THR A 92 -8.79 15.11 -8.47
C THR A 92 -7.37 14.86 -8.01
N THR A 93 -6.49 14.42 -8.91
CA THR A 93 -5.08 14.12 -8.61
C THR A 93 -4.19 15.31 -8.92
N ASP A 94 -3.18 15.56 -8.09
CA ASP A 94 -2.24 16.69 -8.27
C ASP A 94 -1.04 16.37 -9.18
N ASN A 95 -0.86 15.10 -9.57
CA ASN A 95 0.24 14.68 -10.44
C ASN A 95 -0.01 15.07 -11.91
N GLU A 96 0.32 16.31 -12.24
CA GLU A 96 0.18 16.85 -13.60
C GLU A 96 0.91 16.02 -14.67
N SER A 97 2.06 15.43 -14.33
CA SER A 97 2.86 14.67 -15.30
C SER A 97 2.13 13.42 -15.76
N LEU A 98 1.49 12.72 -14.82
CA LEU A 98 0.66 11.56 -15.09
C LEU A 98 -0.58 11.94 -15.89
N ILE A 99 -1.23 13.05 -15.53
CA ILE A 99 -2.41 13.56 -16.25
C ILE A 99 -2.05 13.91 -17.71
N LYS A 100 -0.96 14.64 -17.92
CA LYS A 100 -0.47 15.01 -19.27
C LYS A 100 -0.21 13.77 -20.12
N LYS A 101 0.47 12.75 -19.58
CA LYS A 101 0.71 11.48 -20.29
C LYS A 101 -0.60 10.77 -20.64
N THR A 102 -1.52 10.69 -19.68
CA THR A 102 -2.83 10.02 -19.82
C THR A 102 -3.65 10.65 -20.95
N ILE A 103 -3.77 11.98 -20.96
CA ILE A 103 -4.54 12.72 -21.98
C ILE A 103 -3.88 12.60 -23.35
N ASN A 104 -2.57 12.82 -23.44
CA ASN A 104 -1.84 12.80 -24.73
C ASN A 104 -1.87 11.42 -25.40
N ARG A 105 -1.79 10.36 -24.60
CA ARG A 105 -1.75 8.97 -25.09
C ARG A 105 -3.12 8.30 -25.12
N LYS A 106 -4.18 9.01 -24.69
CA LYS A 106 -5.56 8.48 -24.58
C LYS A 106 -5.61 7.16 -23.81
N TRP A 107 -4.97 7.15 -22.64
CA TRP A 107 -4.86 5.93 -21.84
C TRP A 107 -6.19 5.47 -21.27
N THR A 108 -6.33 4.16 -21.12
CA THR A 108 -7.38 3.55 -20.28
C THR A 108 -6.98 3.61 -18.80
N LEU A 109 -7.91 3.32 -17.89
CA LEU A 109 -7.62 3.24 -16.46
C LEU A 109 -6.48 2.26 -16.17
N ASP A 110 -6.51 1.07 -16.75
CA ASP A 110 -5.48 0.05 -16.52
C ASP A 110 -4.10 0.50 -17.01
N GLN A 111 -4.03 1.19 -18.16
CA GLN A 111 -2.77 1.74 -18.67
C GLN A 111 -2.21 2.84 -17.76
N MET A 112 -3.07 3.70 -17.23
CA MET A 112 -2.67 4.71 -16.25
C MET A 112 -2.12 4.06 -14.96
N LEU A 113 -2.80 3.03 -14.44
CA LEU A 113 -2.36 2.32 -13.24
C LEU A 113 -1.05 1.57 -13.48
N GLN A 114 -0.87 0.96 -14.65
CA GLN A 114 0.37 0.30 -15.02
C GLN A 114 1.56 1.27 -15.06
N GLU A 115 1.37 2.49 -15.60
CA GLU A 115 2.40 3.53 -15.56
C GLU A 115 2.74 3.93 -14.11
N VAL A 116 1.72 4.08 -13.24
CA VAL A 116 1.96 4.40 -11.82
C VAL A 116 2.83 3.33 -11.16
N HIS A 117 2.50 2.05 -11.36
CA HIS A 117 3.32 0.94 -10.86
C HIS A 117 4.76 0.99 -11.38
N GLN A 118 4.94 1.21 -12.69
CA GLN A 118 6.28 1.31 -13.28
C GLN A 118 7.08 2.49 -12.71
N LEU A 119 6.44 3.63 -12.45
CA LEU A 119 7.08 4.79 -11.85
C LEU A 119 7.49 4.52 -10.39
N GLU A 120 6.64 3.86 -9.61
CA GLU A 120 6.95 3.44 -8.24
C GLU A 120 8.16 2.48 -8.24
N ASP A 121 8.12 1.44 -9.07
CA ASP A 121 9.21 0.46 -9.21
C ASP A 121 10.52 1.10 -9.68
N THR A 122 10.46 1.97 -10.69
CA THR A 122 11.63 2.69 -11.22
C THR A 122 12.23 3.61 -10.16
N THR A 123 11.39 4.24 -9.33
CA THR A 123 11.85 5.11 -8.24
C THR A 123 12.62 4.31 -7.19
N LEU A 124 12.13 3.11 -6.84
CA LEU A 124 12.83 2.20 -5.93
C LEU A 124 14.17 1.74 -6.52
N GLN A 125 14.19 1.31 -7.79
CA GLN A 125 15.42 0.88 -8.46
C GLN A 125 16.47 2.01 -8.50
N ILE A 126 16.07 3.24 -8.81
CA ILE A 126 16.97 4.41 -8.81
C ILE A 126 17.51 4.70 -7.40
N HIS A 127 16.65 4.58 -6.38
CA HIS A 127 17.04 4.77 -4.99
C HIS A 127 18.11 3.75 -4.58
N ASP A 128 17.86 2.46 -4.82
CA ASP A 128 18.80 1.36 -4.50
C ASP A 128 20.13 1.53 -5.23
N MET A 129 20.10 1.93 -6.52
CA MET A 129 21.32 2.23 -7.27
C MET A 129 22.13 3.36 -6.64
N ARG A 130 21.48 4.44 -6.16
CA ARG A 130 22.16 5.58 -5.54
C ARG A 130 22.78 5.24 -4.19
N ASP A 131 22.12 4.41 -3.39
CA ASP A 131 22.63 3.99 -2.08
C ASP A 131 23.91 3.15 -2.20
N ILE A 132 24.05 2.37 -3.27
CA ILE A 132 25.30 1.66 -3.59
C ILE A 132 26.46 2.64 -3.85
N TYR A 133 26.20 3.79 -4.49
CA TYR A 133 27.23 4.81 -4.76
C TYR A 133 27.60 5.63 -3.52
N THR A 134 26.67 5.90 -2.60
CA THR A 134 26.96 6.68 -1.37
C THR A 134 27.75 5.86 -0.36
N ALA A 135 27.44 4.57 -0.20
CA ALA A 135 28.23 3.65 0.64
C ALA A 135 29.69 3.52 0.16
N SER A 136 29.90 3.58 -1.16
CA SER A 136 31.24 3.54 -1.77
C SER A 136 32.06 4.82 -1.53
N ARG A 137 31.41 5.96 -1.23
CA ARG A 137 32.08 7.25 -0.99
C ARG A 137 32.59 7.44 0.44
N THR A 138 32.06 6.68 1.39
CA THR A 138 32.49 6.67 2.80
C THR A 138 33.55 5.62 3.11
N GLY A 139 33.97 4.83 2.13
CA GLY A 139 35.14 3.95 2.21
C GLY A 139 36.44 4.74 2.11
N GLU A 140 36.98 5.12 3.26
CA GLU A 140 38.39 5.42 3.57
C GLU A 140 39.39 5.47 2.38
N ILE A 141 39.74 6.68 1.94
CA ILE A 141 41.05 6.89 1.30
C ILE A 141 42.08 6.93 2.43
N ALA A 142 42.71 5.79 2.74
CA ALA A 142 43.86 5.74 3.61
C ALA A 142 44.98 6.63 3.00
N LYS A 143 45.32 7.73 3.67
CA LYS A 143 46.45 8.58 3.30
C LYS A 143 47.73 7.75 3.41
N VAL A 144 48.28 7.30 2.28
CA VAL A 144 49.62 6.68 2.23
C VAL A 144 50.64 7.79 2.51
N THR A 145 51.13 7.87 3.74
CA THR A 145 52.30 8.69 4.06
C THR A 145 53.55 7.97 3.57
N ASN A 146 54.17 8.50 2.51
CA ASN A 146 55.48 8.07 2.04
C ASN A 146 56.53 8.36 3.12
N TYR A 147 56.98 7.33 3.84
CA TYR A 147 58.20 7.41 4.65
C TYR A 147 59.37 6.84 3.85
N GLY A 148 60.30 7.73 3.49
CA GLY A 148 61.51 7.40 2.76
C GLY A 148 62.33 6.31 3.45
N GLY A 149 62.75 5.32 2.68
CA GLY A 149 63.59 4.23 3.13
C GLY A 149 64.97 4.73 3.56
N LYS A 150 65.33 4.50 4.82
CA LYS A 150 66.72 4.51 5.29
C LYS A 150 67.13 3.06 5.57
N GLN A 151 68.17 2.63 4.87
CA GLN A 151 68.83 1.33 5.01
C GLN A 151 69.28 1.14 6.47
N ARG A 152 68.98 -0.03 7.07
CA ARG A 152 69.46 -0.39 8.41
C ARG A 152 70.57 -1.42 8.29
N HIS A 153 71.74 -1.02 8.82
CA HIS A 153 72.88 -1.88 9.08
C HIS A 153 72.56 -2.85 10.24
N TYR A 154 72.99 -4.11 10.10
CA TYR A 154 72.83 -5.17 11.09
C TYR A 154 73.74 -4.95 12.31
N GLY A 155 73.17 -5.06 13.51
CA GLY A 155 73.89 -5.21 14.78
C GLY A 155 73.12 -6.17 15.68
N MET A 156 73.71 -7.34 15.94
CA MET A 156 73.23 -8.36 16.87
C MET A 156 73.43 -7.90 18.33
N GLN A 157 72.50 -8.25 19.23
CA GLN A 157 72.76 -9.02 20.46
C GLN A 157 71.49 -9.19 21.35
N ASN A 158 71.21 -10.48 21.66
CA ASN A 158 70.64 -11.11 22.88
C ASN A 158 69.26 -10.65 23.43
N ARG A 159 68.20 -11.49 23.35
CA ARG A 159 67.73 -12.52 24.34
C ARG A 159 67.08 -11.84 25.57
N GLU A 160 65.79 -11.99 25.88
CA GLU A 160 65.10 -13.21 26.35
C GLU A 160 63.58 -13.22 26.04
N GLU A 161 63.03 -14.43 25.93
CA GLU A 161 61.61 -14.75 25.75
C GLU A 161 60.86 -14.72 27.09
N THR A 162 59.62 -14.20 27.12
CA THR A 162 58.50 -14.84 27.85
C THR A 162 57.14 -14.30 27.39
N TYR A 163 56.36 -15.23 26.82
CA TYR A 163 54.93 -15.52 26.99
C TYR A 163 53.85 -14.43 27.07
N THR A 164 52.78 -14.72 26.32
CA THR A 164 51.57 -13.97 26.00
C THR A 164 50.63 -13.67 27.16
N MET A 165 49.91 -12.53 27.09
CA MET A 165 48.47 -12.46 27.42
C MET A 165 47.77 -11.35 26.62
N ARG A 166 46.76 -11.75 25.84
CA ARG A 166 45.81 -10.91 25.09
C ARG A 166 44.83 -10.29 26.09
N HIS A 167 44.69 -8.96 26.12
CA HIS A 167 43.52 -8.32 26.73
C HIS A 167 42.52 -7.89 25.67
N GLU A 168 41.31 -8.40 25.82
CA GLU A 168 40.14 -8.24 24.97
C GLU A 168 39.73 -6.79 24.78
N ARG A 169 39.69 -6.33 23.52
CA ARG A 169 38.87 -5.17 23.15
C ARG A 169 37.51 -5.67 22.69
N ARG A 170 36.50 -5.35 23.51
CA ARG A 170 35.07 -5.48 23.21
C ARG A 170 34.74 -4.69 21.95
N ASN A 171 34.67 -5.36 20.80
CA ASN A 171 34.09 -4.80 19.60
C ASN A 171 32.56 -4.89 19.72
N ASN A 172 31.92 -3.73 19.92
CA ASN A 172 30.48 -3.60 19.82
C ASN A 172 30.10 -3.64 18.32
N CYS A 173 29.42 -4.69 17.89
CA CYS A 173 28.91 -4.85 16.53
C CYS A 173 27.60 -4.04 16.38
N ASN A 174 27.57 -3.08 15.45
CA ASN A 174 26.41 -2.22 15.18
C ASN A 174 25.39 -2.86 14.21
N PHE A 175 25.34 -4.18 14.11
CA PHE A 175 24.35 -4.85 13.27
C PHE A 175 23.77 -6.08 13.98
N CYS A 176 22.78 -5.84 14.84
CA CYS A 176 21.84 -6.89 15.22
C CYS A 176 20.43 -6.31 15.36
N VAL A 177 19.57 -6.84 14.50
CA VAL A 177 18.18 -6.48 14.24
C VAL A 177 17.33 -6.71 15.48
N LYS A 178 16.53 -5.70 15.88
CA LYS A 178 15.56 -5.84 16.98
C LYS A 178 14.36 -6.68 16.52
N THR A 179 14.18 -7.86 17.11
CA THR A 179 12.85 -8.34 17.57
C THR A 179 13.01 -9.32 18.74
N ASN A 180 12.50 -8.87 19.89
CA ASN A 180 12.28 -9.47 21.21
C ASN A 180 12.42 -11.00 21.41
N SER A 181 13.20 -11.38 22.44
CA SER A 181 12.78 -12.44 23.38
C SER A 181 13.20 -12.15 24.84
N PHE A 182 12.15 -12.02 25.65
CA PHE A 182 12.01 -12.04 27.10
C PHE A 182 13.20 -12.46 28.00
N LYS A 183 13.45 -11.65 29.05
CA LYS A 183 13.45 -12.08 30.46
C LYS A 183 13.43 -10.87 31.42
N THR A 184 12.27 -10.69 32.05
CA THR A 184 12.00 -10.22 33.42
C THR A 184 13.16 -9.66 34.26
N THR A 185 12.99 -8.46 34.82
CA THR A 185 13.00 -8.25 36.28
C THR A 185 12.16 -7.03 36.67
N TRP A 186 11.42 -7.21 37.75
CA TRP A 186 10.54 -6.29 38.46
C TRP A 186 11.34 -5.26 39.28
N ASN A 187 10.82 -4.03 39.41
CA ASN A 187 10.92 -3.08 40.55
C ASN A 187 10.64 -1.66 39.98
N GLY A 188 9.53 -0.97 40.22
CA GLY A 188 8.74 -0.87 41.44
C GLY A 188 9.17 0.37 42.22
N ALA A 189 8.70 1.57 41.85
CA ALA A 189 8.53 2.72 42.75
C ALA A 189 7.83 3.90 42.05
N TYR A 190 6.54 4.07 42.33
CA TYR A 190 5.80 5.31 42.11
C TYR A 190 6.20 6.33 43.18
N ARG A 191 6.39 7.60 42.80
CA ARG A 191 6.16 8.74 43.70
C ARG A 191 5.29 9.78 43.01
N LYS A 192 4.06 9.89 43.50
CA LYS A 192 3.16 11.03 43.33
C LYS A 192 3.59 12.14 44.28
N THR A 193 3.52 13.38 43.82
CA THR A 193 3.45 14.62 44.61
C THR A 193 2.97 15.71 43.65
N VAL A 194 2.03 16.61 43.93
CA VAL A 194 0.96 16.82 44.92
C VAL A 194 -0.09 17.61 44.15
#